data_AF-W6YXI4-F1
#
_entry.id   AF-W6YXI4-F1
#
_cell.length_a   1.000
_cell.length_b   1.000
_cell.length_c   1.000
_cell.angle_alpha   90.00
_cell.angle_beta   90.00
_cell.angle_gamma   90.00
#
_symmetry.space_group_name_H-M   'P 1'
#
loop_
_entity.id
_entity.type
_entity.pdbx_description
1 polymer ?
#
loop_
_entity_poly.entity_id
_entity_poly.type
_entity_poly.pdbx_seq_one_letter_code
_entity_poly.pdbx_strand_id
1 'polypeptide(L)' 'MPTRKTLTVSKYYKERQLAKEIEVAQSQFVYANTRDLYFGYGRHACPGRLFAANEIKIIMVRLLLDYEFKMPGDQTKRYD' A
#
# COMPACT_ATOMS: atom_id res chain seq x y z
N MET A 1 -12.32 -10.63 21.20
CA MET A 1 -11.84 -9.50 20.37
C MET A 1 -11.02 -10.09 19.23
N PRO A 2 -11.41 -9.95 17.95
CA PRO A 2 -10.65 -10.55 16.86
C PRO A 2 -9.28 -9.85 16.79
N THR A 3 -8.22 -10.63 16.68
CA THR A 3 -6.83 -10.17 16.68
C THR A 3 -6.58 -9.14 15.58
N ARG A 4 -5.98 -8.01 15.95
CA ARG A 4 -5.63 -6.91 15.03
C ARG A 4 -4.59 -7.46 14.05
N LYS A 5 -4.98 -7.66 12.78
CA LYS A 5 -4.05 -8.14 11.74
C LYS A 5 -2.90 -7.13 11.64
N THR A 6 -1.67 -7.58 11.91
CA THR A 6 -0.49 -6.74 11.76
C THR A 6 -0.22 -6.51 10.27
N LEU A 7 -0.42 -5.27 9.81
CA LEU A 7 -0.09 -4.88 8.45
C LEU A 7 1.43 -4.64 8.37
N THR A 8 2.16 -5.65 7.90
CA THR A 8 3.61 -5.54 7.70
C THR A 8 3.92 -5.38 6.22
N VAL A 9 4.61 -4.30 5.85
CA VAL A 9 4.99 -4.01 4.45
C VAL A 9 5.77 -5.18 3.81
N SER A 10 6.65 -5.83 4.58
CA SER A 10 7.42 -7.00 4.11
C SER A 10 6.54 -8.15 3.63
N LYS A 11 5.34 -8.33 4.20
CA LYS A 11 4.41 -9.39 3.77
C LYS A 11 3.95 -9.14 2.33
N TYR A 12 3.46 -7.93 2.04
CA TYR A 12 3.02 -7.55 0.70
C TYR A 12 4.14 -7.57 -0.33
N TYR A 13 5.37 -7.21 0.09
CA TYR A 13 6.53 -7.29 -0.80
C TYR A 13 6.83 -8.73 -1.22
N LYS A 14 6.81 -9.68 -0.27
CA LYS A 14 7.01 -11.11 -0.56
C LYS A 14 5.88 -11.68 -1.42
N GLU A 15 4.63 -11.32 -1.11
CA GLU A 15 3.47 -11.72 -1.92
C GLU A 15 3.59 -11.23 -3.36
N ARG A 16 4.08 -10.01 -3.59
CA ARG A 16 4.32 -9.47 -4.94
C ARG A 16 5.45 -10.16 -5.70
N GLN A 17 6.49 -10.65 -5.02
CA GLN A 17 7.56 -11.40 -5.69
C GLN A 17 7.10 -12.79 -6.14
N LEU A 18 6.18 -13.40 -5.39
CA LEU A 18 5.61 -14.72 -5.68
C LEU A 18 4.33 -14.65 -6.54
N ALA A 19 3.83 -13.44 -6.80
CA ALA A 19 2.58 -13.19 -7.48
C ALA A 19 2.65 -13.61 -8.95
N LYS A 20 1.54 -14.20 -9.44
CA LYS A 20 1.36 -14.47 -10.86
C LYS A 20 1.06 -13.17 -11.62
N GLU A 21 1.22 -13.17 -12.94
CA GLU A 21 1.04 -11.97 -13.79
C GLU A 21 -0.29 -11.21 -13.53
N ILE A 22 -1.39 -11.94 -13.35
CA ILE A 22 -2.71 -11.37 -13.06
C ILE A 22 -2.72 -10.62 -11.72
N GLU A 23 -2.04 -11.14 -10.70
CA GLU A 23 -1.97 -10.55 -9.35
C GLU A 23 -1.02 -9.35 -9.33
N VAL A 24 0.03 -9.37 -10.15
CA VAL A 24 0.89 -8.19 -10.38
C VAL A 24 0.07 -7.06 -11.01
N ALA A 25 -0.77 -7.36 -12.01
CA ALA A 25 -1.67 -6.36 -12.61
C ALA A 25 -2.70 -5.81 -11.61
N GLN A 26 -3.25 -6.66 -10.72
CA GLN A 26 -4.17 -6.23 -9.64
C GLN A 26 -3.53 -5.19 -8.72
N SER A 27 -2.25 -5.37 -8.39
CA SER A 27 -1.52 -4.49 -7.48
C SER A 27 -1.35 -3.05 -7.98
N GLN A 28 -1.62 -2.80 -9.27
CA GLN A 28 -1.61 -1.46 -9.87
C GLN A 28 -2.97 -0.75 -9.78
N PHE A 29 -3.99 -1.38 -9.19
CA PHE A 29 -5.36 -0.83 -9.01
C PHE A 29 -6.05 -0.41 -10.32
N VAL A 30 -5.65 -0.95 -11.47
CA VAL A 30 -6.23 -0.62 -12.78
C VAL A 30 -7.71 -1.01 -12.83
N TYR A 31 -8.08 -2.12 -12.21
CA TYR A 31 -9.47 -2.57 -12.06
C TYR A 31 -9.85 -2.77 -10.58
N ALA A 32 -11.13 -2.55 -10.28
CA ALA A 32 -11.66 -2.84 -8.96
C ALA A 32 -11.76 -4.37 -8.80
N ASN A 33 -11.26 -4.89 -7.67
CA ASN A 33 -11.27 -6.32 -7.36
C ASN A 33 -11.81 -6.52 -5.93
N THR A 34 -12.22 -7.73 -5.58
CA THR A 34 -12.78 -8.04 -4.26
C THR A 34 -11.72 -8.26 -3.17
N ARG A 35 -10.43 -8.35 -3.54
CA ARG A 35 -9.30 -8.44 -2.60
C ARG A 35 -8.94 -7.08 -1.99
N ASP A 36 -9.05 -6.00 -2.77
CA ASP A 36 -8.59 -4.66 -2.42
C ASP A 36 -9.74 -3.66 -2.36
N LEU A 37 -10.43 -3.63 -1.22
CA LEU A 37 -11.64 -2.82 -1.03
C LEU A 37 -11.37 -1.36 -0.57
N TYR A 38 -10.11 -0.93 -0.52
CA TYR A 38 -9.71 0.43 -0.08
C TYR A 38 -10.38 1.54 -0.89
N PHE A 39 -10.64 1.27 -2.17
CA PHE A 39 -11.27 2.19 -3.11
C PHE A 39 -12.71 1.78 -3.44
N GLY A 40 -13.32 0.86 -2.69
CA GLY A 40 -14.64 0.29 -2.99
C GLY A 40 -14.62 -0.69 -4.17
N TYR A 41 -15.78 -1.29 -4.44
CA TYR A 41 -15.96 -2.29 -5.49
C TYR A 41 -17.30 -2.11 -6.24
N GLY A 42 -17.37 -2.60 -7.49
CA GLY A 42 -18.57 -2.52 -8.31
C GLY A 42 -18.98 -1.09 -8.66
N ARG A 43 -20.29 -0.80 -8.61
CA ARG A 43 -20.87 0.52 -8.95
C ARG A 43 -20.34 1.67 -8.06
N HIS A 44 -19.83 1.35 -6.89
CA HIS A 44 -19.31 2.31 -5.92
C HIS A 44 -17.77 2.33 -5.85
N ALA A 45 -17.09 1.70 -6.82
CA ALA A 45 -15.64 1.80 -6.90
C ALA A 45 -15.21 3.23 -7.25
N CYS A 46 -14.19 3.72 -6.55
CA CYS A 46 -13.59 5.03 -6.82
C CYS A 46 -13.05 5.06 -8.26
N PRO A 47 -13.53 6.00 -9.11
CA PRO A 47 -13.04 6.13 -10.47
C PRO A 47 -11.58 6.61 -10.51
N GLY A 48 -11.14 7.37 -9.49
CA GLY A 48 -9.80 7.93 -9.39
C GLY A 48 -8.73 7.02 -8.77
N ARG A 49 -9.02 5.74 -8.50
CA ARG A 49 -8.09 4.84 -7.77
C ARG A 49 -6.71 4.71 -8.41
N LEU A 50 -6.63 4.67 -9.75
CA LEU A 50 -5.36 4.56 -10.47
C LEU A 50 -4.54 5.84 -10.32
N PHE A 51 -5.20 6.99 -10.44
CA PHE A 51 -4.58 8.30 -10.25
C PHE A 51 -4.07 8.44 -8.81
N ALA A 52 -4.93 8.21 -7.82
CA ALA A 52 -4.56 8.29 -6.41
C ALA A 52 -3.41 7.34 -6.05
N ALA A 53 -3.42 6.10 -6.55
CA ALA A 53 -2.34 5.15 -6.29
C ALA A 53 -0.99 5.62 -6.86
N ASN A 54 -0.99 6.23 -8.04
CA ASN A 54 0.23 6.78 -8.64
C ASN A 54 0.69 8.05 -7.94
N GLU A 55 -0.22 8.94 -7.58
CA GLU A 55 0.09 10.16 -6.85
C GLU A 55 0.70 9.86 -5.48
N ILE A 56 0.12 8.90 -4.72
CA ILE A 56 0.68 8.44 -3.44
C ILE A 56 2.11 7.91 -3.62
N LYS A 57 2.38 7.14 -4.69
CA LYS A 57 3.74 6.64 -4.98
C LYS A 57 4.70 7.79 -5.27
N ILE A 58 4.29 8.79 -6.06
CA ILE A 58 5.11 9.96 -6.39
C ILE A 58 5.43 10.76 -5.12
N ILE A 59 4.42 11.02 -4.27
CA ILE A 59 4.60 11.69 -2.98
C ILE A 59 5.59 10.91 -2.12
N MET A 60 5.42 9.59 -1.99
CA MET A 60 6.36 8.72 -1.26
C MET A 60 7.78 8.80 -1.79
N VAL A 61 7.97 8.76 -3.11
CA VAL A 61 9.30 8.89 -3.74
C VAL A 61 9.92 10.25 -3.42
N ARG A 62 9.15 11.34 -3.51
CA ARG A 62 9.63 12.69 -3.16
C ARG A 62 10.04 12.75 -1.69
N LEU A 63 9.20 12.22 -0.80
CA LEU A 63 9.52 12.18 0.63
C LEU A 63 10.80 11.37 0.92
N LEU A 64 10.99 10.21 0.28
CA LEU A 64 12.18 9.37 0.48
C LEU A 64 13.46 9.96 -0.10
N LEU A 65 13.37 10.73 -1.19
CA LEU A 65 14.55 11.32 -1.85
C LEU A 65 14.97 12.65 -1.23
N ASP A 66 14.02 13.48 -0.78
CA ASP A 66 14.34 14.82 -0.29
C ASP A 66 14.37 14.94 1.24
N TYR A 67 13.85 13.95 1.99
CA TYR A 67 13.76 14.01 3.45
C TYR A 67 14.41 12.81 4.13
N GLU A 68 15.11 13.10 5.23
CA GLU A 68 15.59 12.09 6.16
C GLU A 68 14.57 11.93 7.31
N PHE A 69 14.02 10.73 7.46
CA PHE A 69 13.02 10.44 8.49
C PHE A 69 13.70 10.14 9.83
N LYS A 70 13.40 10.94 10.87
CA LYS A 70 13.85 10.69 12.25
C LYS A 70 12.66 10.60 13.18
N MET A 71 12.68 9.61 14.07
CA MET A 71 11.69 9.50 15.14
C MET A 71 12.08 10.45 16.29
N PRO A 72 11.10 11.05 16.99
CA PRO A 72 11.40 11.91 18.12
C PRO A 72 12.17 11.13 19.21
N GLY A 73 13.31 11.69 19.64
CA GLY A 73 14.16 11.08 20.67
C GLY A 73 15.02 9.90 20.20
N ASP A 74 15.41 9.88 18.91
CA ASP A 74 16.29 8.86 18.28
C ASP A 74 15.88 7.41 18.57
N GLN A 75 14.59 7.19 18.80
CA GLN A 75 14.06 5.86 18.98
C GLN A 75 14.20 5.11 17.65
N THR A 76 14.82 3.94 17.68
CA THR A 76 14.93 3.03 16.52
C THR A 76 13.99 1.84 16.63
N LYS A 77 13.36 1.68 17.80
CA LYS A 77 12.41 0.60 18.08
C LYS A 77 11.00 1.03 17.72
N ARG A 78 10.27 0.11 17.08
CA ARG A 78 8.81 0.21 16.94
C ARG A 78 8.23 0.13 18.36
N TYR A 79 7.29 1.02 18.71
CA TYR A 79 6.60 0.97 20.01
C TYR A 79 6.12 -0.46 20.31
N ASP A 80 6.56 -1.01 21.44
CA ASP A 80 6.13 -2.31 21.98
C ASP A 80 4.70 -2.23 22.55
#